data_AF-A0A078I8D6-F1
#
_entry.id   AF-A0A078I8D6-F1
#
_cell.length_a   1.000
_cell.length_b   1.000
_cell.length_c   1.000
_cell.angle_alpha   90.00
_cell.angle_beta   90.00
_cell.angle_gamma   90.00
#
_symmetry.space_group_name_H-M   'P 1'
#
loop_
_entity.id
_entity.type
_entity.pdbx_description
1 polymer ?
#
loop_
_entity_poly.entity_id
_entity_poly.type
_entity_poly.pdbx_seq_one_letter_code
_entity_poly.pdbx_strand_id
1 'polypeptide(L)' 'MDIEIMRNTLYKAYLEDFYKFCQKLDGATSETMSDLLAFEADRRAVNITINSIGTELTREDRKKLYSNFGLL' A
#
# COMPACT_ATOMS: atom_id res chain seq x y z
N MET A 1 17.77 6.33 -7.66
CA MET A 1 16.52 5.76 -7.13
C MET A 1 15.65 5.41 -8.32
N ASP A 2 15.27 4.16 -8.45
CA ASP A 2 14.47 3.67 -9.58
C ASP A 2 13.12 4.42 -9.65
N ILE A 3 12.66 4.77 -10.86
CA ILE A 3 11.39 5.46 -11.08
C ILE A 3 10.23 4.65 -10.49
N GLU A 4 10.32 3.31 -10.53
CA GLU A 4 9.31 2.45 -9.95
C GLU A 4 9.27 2.51 -8.42
N ILE A 5 10.43 2.62 -7.79
CA ILE A 5 10.54 2.78 -6.33
C ILE A 5 9.93 4.11 -5.92
N MET A 6 10.20 5.21 -6.63
CA MET A 6 9.56 6.51 -6.36
C MET A 6 8.04 6.41 -6.48
N ARG A 7 7.54 5.80 -7.55
CA ARG A 7 6.10 5.60 -7.77
C ARG A 7 5.48 4.80 -6.62
N ASN A 8 6.12 3.70 -6.19
CA ASN A 8 5.61 2.88 -5.09
C ASN A 8 5.60 3.63 -3.75
N THR A 9 6.64 4.41 -3.45
CA THR A 9 6.71 5.23 -2.24
C THR A 9 5.61 6.28 -2.21
N LEU A 10 5.36 6.99 -3.33
CA LEU A 10 4.28 7.97 -3.42
C LEU A 10 2.90 7.33 -3.26
N TYR A 11 2.68 6.18 -3.90
CA TYR A 11 1.42 5.46 -3.79
C TYR A 11 1.15 4.95 -2.38
N LYS A 12 2.18 4.48 -1.67
CA LYS A 12 2.08 4.11 -0.26
C LYS A 12 1.59 5.28 0.59
N ALA A 13 2.27 6.43 0.48
CA ALA A 13 1.90 7.63 1.24
C ALA A 13 0.47 8.08 0.92
N TYR A 14 0.09 8.06 -0.36
CA TYR A 14 -1.27 8.37 -0.80
C TYR A 14 -2.30 7.41 -0.19
N LEU A 15 -2.08 6.10 -0.25
CA LEU A 15 -3.01 5.10 0.28
C LEU A 15 -3.19 5.26 1.79
N GLU A 16 -2.11 5.48 2.53
CA GLU A 16 -2.15 5.66 3.98
C GLU A 16 -2.90 6.94 4.38
N ASP A 17 -2.67 8.05 3.68
CA ASP A 17 -3.35 9.31 3.97
C ASP A 17 -4.82 9.26 3.55
N PHE A 18 -5.14 8.59 2.44
CA PHE A 18 -6.52 8.43 2.01
C PHE A 18 -7.32 7.50 2.93
N TYR A 19 -6.70 6.42 3.42
CA TYR A 19 -7.28 5.56 4.45
C TYR A 19 -7.59 6.34 5.74
N LYS A 20 -6.66 7.18 6.21
CA LYS A 20 -6.89 8.08 7.36
C LYS A 20 -7.97 9.12 7.09
N PHE A 21 -8.10 9.59 5.85
CA PHE A 21 -9.16 10.51 5.46
C PHE A 21 -10.53 9.82 5.49
N CYS A 22 -10.67 8.63 4.92
CA CYS A 22 -11.91 7.86 4.93
C CYS A 22 -12.40 7.54 6.34
N GLN A 23 -11.48 7.22 7.25
CA GLN A 23 -11.79 7.02 8.67
C GLN A 23 -12.42 8.24 9.37
N LYS A 24 -12.28 9.45 8.81
CA LYS A 24 -12.91 10.67 9.35
C LYS A 24 -14.32 10.94 8.80
N LEU A 25 -14.76 10.21 7.77
CA LEU A 25 -16.03 10.46 7.09
C LEU A 25 -17.24 9.78 7.74
N ASP A 26 -17.01 8.93 8.76
CA ASP A 26 -17.99 8.16 9.54
C ASP A 26 -19.01 7.33 8.72
N GLY A 27 -19.71 6.44 9.42
CA GLY A 27 -20.78 5.61 8.85
C GLY A 27 -20.33 4.67 7.73
N ALA A 28 -21.26 4.39 6.81
CA ALA A 28 -21.07 3.39 5.75
C ALA A 28 -19.88 3.68 4.82
N THR A 29 -19.53 4.97 4.64
CA THR A 29 -18.38 5.38 3.82
C THR A 29 -17.08 4.91 4.45
N SER A 30 -16.91 5.12 5.76
CA SER A 30 -15.70 4.72 6.48
C SER A 30 -15.51 3.20 6.45
N GLU A 31 -16.57 2.44 6.74
CA GLU A 31 -16.53 0.97 6.74
C GLU A 31 -16.21 0.41 5.35
N THR A 32 -17.00 0.79 4.34
CA THR A 32 -16.85 0.26 2.97
C THR A 32 -15.49 0.63 2.37
N MET A 33 -15.06 1.88 2.55
CA MET A 33 -13.76 2.32 2.02
C MET A 33 -12.59 1.69 2.75
N SER A 34 -12.71 1.43 4.06
CA SER A 34 -11.64 0.79 4.82
C SER A 34 -11.35 -0.62 4.30
N ASP A 35 -12.40 -1.42 4.06
CA ASP A 35 -12.26 -2.77 3.51
C ASP A 35 -11.70 -2.76 2.09
N LEU A 36 -12.19 -1.86 1.23
CA LEU A 36 -11.71 -1.72 -0.14
C LEU A 36 -10.23 -1.30 -0.19
N LEU A 37 -9.84 -0.34 0.65
CA LEU A 37 -8.45 0.13 0.70
C LEU A 37 -7.53 -0.93 1.31
N ALA A 38 -7.98 -1.67 2.34
CA ALA A 38 -7.22 -2.78 2.91
C ALA A 38 -6.90 -3.84 1.84
N PHE A 39 -7.89 -4.21 1.03
CA PHE A 39 -7.69 -5.11 -0.10
C PHE A 39 -6.68 -4.56 -1.14
N GLU A 40 -6.77 -3.27 -1.48
CA GLU A 40 -5.83 -2.66 -2.43
C GLU A 40 -4.40 -2.60 -1.87
N ALA A 41 -4.23 -2.35 -0.57
CA ALA A 41 -2.94 -2.39 0.11
C ALA A 41 -2.31 -3.80 0.03
N ASP A 42 -3.09 -4.84 0.35
CA ASP A 42 -2.64 -6.24 0.30
C ASP A 42 -2.29 -6.68 -1.12
N ARG A 43 -3.16 -6.37 -2.10
CA ARG A 43 -2.92 -6.61 -3.52
C ARG A 43 -1.60 -5.97 -3.97
N ARG A 44 -1.34 -4.74 -3.53
CA ARG A 44 -0.11 -4.02 -3.91
C ARG A 44 1.12 -4.63 -3.26
N ALA A 45 1.05 -5.06 -2.01
CA ALA A 45 2.14 -5.76 -1.33
C ALA A 45 2.52 -7.06 -2.08
N VAL A 46 1.53 -7.83 -2.51
CA VAL A 46 1.74 -9.04 -3.33
C VAL A 46 2.38 -8.69 -4.68
N ASN A 47 1.85 -7.70 -5.40
CA ASN A 47 2.39 -7.29 -6.70
C ASN A 47 3.84 -6.80 -6.62
N ILE A 48 4.18 -5.97 -5.62
CA ILE A 48 5.56 -5.53 -5.40
C ILE A 48 6.45 -6.74 -5.12
N THR A 49 5.98 -7.69 -4.31
CA THR A 49 6.74 -8.90 -3.97
C THR A 49 7.03 -9.74 -5.20
N ILE A 50 6.01 -10.01 -6.04
CA ILE A 50 6.16 -10.82 -7.25
C ILE A 50 7.08 -10.12 -8.26
N ASN A 51 6.85 -8.84 -8.53
CA ASN A 51 7.62 -8.09 -9.54
C ASN A 51 9.07 -7.82 -9.11
N SER A 52 9.37 -7.94 -7.81
CA SER A 52 10.73 -7.83 -7.28
C SER A 52 11.56 -9.12 -7.35
N ILE A 53 10.97 -10.25 -7.77
CA ILE A 53 11.71 -11.51 -7.87
C ILE A 53 12.77 -11.39 -8.96
N GLY A 54 14.02 -11.66 -8.61
CA GLY A 54 15.15 -11.58 -9.54
C GLY A 54 15.72 -10.17 -9.73
N THR A 55 15.25 -9.17 -8.98
CA THR A 55 15.86 -7.82 -8.95
C THR A 55 16.81 -7.67 -7.77
N GLU A 56 17.57 -6.57 -7.73
CA GLU A 56 18.48 -6.23 -6.61
C GLU A 56 17.75 -5.76 -5.35
N LEU A 57 16.41 -5.74 -5.35
CA LEU A 57 15.62 -5.20 -4.26
C LEU A 57 15.60 -6.17 -3.06
N THR A 58 16.19 -5.74 -1.94
CA THR A 58 16.27 -6.57 -0.74
C THR A 58 14.89 -6.78 -0.08
N ARG A 59 14.78 -7.76 0.82
CA ARG A 59 13.55 -7.97 1.61
C ARG A 59 13.18 -6.74 2.46
N GLU A 60 14.18 -6.06 3.02
CA GLU A 60 13.94 -4.88 3.87
C GLU A 60 13.53 -3.65 3.04
N ASP A 61 14.06 -3.50 1.82
CA ASP A 61 13.62 -2.41 0.94
C ASP A 61 12.19 -2.63 0.43
N ARG A 62 11.79 -3.88 0.19
CA ARG A 62 10.41 -4.22 -0.15
C ARG A 62 9.43 -3.86 0.95
N LYS A 63 9.76 -4.19 2.21
CA LYS A 63 8.93 -3.83 3.37
C LYS A 63 8.67 -2.34 3.47
N LYS A 64 9.64 -1.50 3.13
CA LYS A 64 9.45 -0.03 3.14
C LYS A 64 8.38 0.44 2.15
N LEU A 65 8.12 -0.34 1.08
CA LEU A 65 7.15 -0.02 0.03
C LEU A 65 5.73 -0.52 0.32
N TYR A 66 5.54 -1.37 1.33
CA TYR A 66 4.21 -1.85 1.73
C TYR A 66 3.51 -0.81 2.60
N SER A 67 2.20 -0.66 2.42
CA SER A 67 1.35 0.15 3.31
C SER A 67 1.29 -0.45 4.71
N ASN A 68 1.14 0.39 5.73
CA ASN A 68 1.05 -0.06 7.13
C ASN A 68 -0.37 -0.46 7.58
N PHE A 69 -1.24 -0.84 6.64
CA PHE A 69 -2.61 -1.29 6.88
C PHE A 69 -2.98 -2.34 5.83
N GLY A 70 -4.02 -3.13 6.11
CA GLY A 70 -4.36 -4.34 5.34
C GLY A 70 -4.57 -5.51 6.29
N LEU A 71 -4.67 -6.72 5.73
CA LEU A 71 -4.83 -7.96 6.49
C LEU A 71 -3.55 -8.82 6.49
N LEU A 72 -2.49 -8.40 5.79
CA LEU A 72 -1.20 -9.09 5.66
C LEU A 72 -0.12 -8.65 6.67
#